data_AF-A0A0Q7R960-F1
#
_entry.id   AF-A0A0Q7R960-F1
#
_cell.length_a   1.000
_cell.length_b   1.000
_cell.length_c   1.000
_cell.angle_alpha   90.00
_cell.angle_beta   90.00
_cell.angle_gamma   90.00
#
_symmetry.space_group_name_H-M   'P 1'
#
loop_
_entity.id
_entity.type
_entity.pdbx_description
1 polymer ?
#
loop_
_entity_poly.entity_id
_entity_poly.type
_entity_poly.pdbx_seq_one_letter_code
_entity_poly.pdbx_strand_id
1 'polypeptide(L)'
;MRTLVAVASLAALLAACGDGSAPAGDPAAPSTAAPSPATGRAVPSPGETPGPGRPSAPPADGEQGGAADWRRVASAADASALGRLDQAWRLGRAEAEDKGFAAQVEALGPLVDPNAGQTGRLQPAPGPYRCRTIKLGTNNPGGPGYLEYPWFRCAIELTPGGDLVLTKTTGSQRTRGLLYPDTDRRLVFVGAQAWGMDETTFPRYGEQTVRDQVGVFERIGSNRWRLVIPWPKVDSKLEILELTR
;
A
#
# COMPACT_ATOMS: atom_id res chain seq x y z
N MET A 1 17.31 48.31 -36.23
CA MET A 1 17.59 47.54 -37.47
C MET A 1 16.68 46.32 -37.45
N ARG A 2 15.74 46.26 -38.40
CA ARG A 2 14.77 45.18 -38.59
C ARG A 2 15.38 44.19 -39.58
N THR A 3 15.32 42.89 -39.28
CA THR A 3 15.45 41.86 -40.31
C THR A 3 14.55 40.67 -39.96
N LEU A 4 13.45 40.58 -40.71
CA LEU A 4 12.54 39.45 -40.88
C LEU A 4 13.05 38.61 -42.06
N VAL A 5 13.12 37.29 -41.94
CA VAL A 5 13.07 36.29 -43.04
C VAL A 5 12.49 35.00 -42.42
N ALA A 6 11.21 34.64 -42.58
CA ALA A 6 10.49 34.08 -43.73
C ALA A 6 10.72 32.56 -43.97
N VAL A 7 9.71 31.81 -43.50
CA VAL A 7 9.12 30.50 -43.86
C VAL A 7 9.62 29.77 -45.10
N ALA A 8 9.79 28.44 -44.98
CA ALA A 8 9.56 27.49 -46.07
C ALA A 8 8.93 26.18 -45.53
N SER A 9 7.68 25.94 -45.93
CA SER A 9 6.91 24.71 -45.70
C SER A 9 7.19 23.70 -46.81
N LEU A 10 7.35 22.42 -46.48
CA LEU A 10 7.14 21.33 -47.45
C LEU A 10 6.30 20.22 -46.81
N ALA A 11 5.07 20.11 -47.30
CA ALA A 11 4.23 18.92 -47.19
C ALA A 11 4.37 18.12 -48.48
N ALA A 12 4.52 16.80 -48.37
CA ALA A 12 4.31 15.87 -49.48
C ALA A 12 3.65 14.60 -48.94
N LEU A 13 2.38 14.43 -49.27
CA LEU A 13 1.64 13.17 -49.28
C LEU A 13 1.91 12.48 -50.62
N LEU A 14 2.06 11.16 -50.64
CA LEU A 14 1.66 10.28 -51.75
C LEU A 14 1.60 8.83 -51.26
N ALA A 15 0.50 8.17 -51.62
CA ALA A 15 0.14 6.78 -51.36
C ALA A 15 0.21 5.96 -52.66
N ALA A 16 0.48 4.65 -52.55
CA ALA A 16 0.07 3.53 -53.45
C ALA A 16 0.90 2.28 -53.06
N CYS A 17 0.36 1.13 -52.63
CA CYS A 17 -0.46 0.08 -53.29
C CYS A 17 0.37 -0.96 -54.10
N GLY A 18 0.17 -2.25 -53.78
CA GLY A 18 0.64 -3.45 -54.52
C GLY A 18 1.09 -4.58 -53.56
N ASP A 19 0.21 -5.49 -53.14
CA ASP A 19 -0.17 -6.78 -53.76
C ASP A 19 0.75 -7.98 -53.40
N GLY A 20 0.18 -8.96 -52.70
CA GLY A 20 0.84 -10.23 -52.36
C GLY A 20 -0.09 -11.18 -51.59
N SER A 21 -0.75 -12.08 -52.32
CA SER A 21 -1.77 -13.03 -51.90
C SER A 21 -1.34 -14.09 -50.86
N ALA A 22 -2.34 -14.59 -50.12
CA ALA A 22 -2.29 -15.68 -49.14
C ALA A 22 -2.00 -17.08 -49.76
N PRO A 23 -1.91 -18.14 -48.92
CA PRO A 23 -3.10 -18.98 -48.79
C PRO A 23 -3.38 -19.63 -47.41
N ALA A 24 -4.68 -19.92 -47.26
CA ALA A 24 -5.32 -21.11 -46.67
C ALA A 24 -5.29 -21.37 -45.15
N GLY A 25 -6.48 -21.24 -44.56
CA GLY A 25 -6.94 -21.87 -43.32
C GLY A 25 -8.45 -21.66 -43.17
N ASP A 26 -9.24 -22.60 -43.68
CA ASP A 26 -10.71 -22.60 -43.71
C ASP A 26 -11.39 -22.73 -42.32
N PRO A 27 -12.71 -22.44 -42.22
CA PRO A 27 -13.33 -21.90 -41.03
C PRO A 27 -13.97 -22.96 -40.12
N ALA A 28 -13.96 -22.73 -38.80
CA ALA A 28 -14.81 -23.43 -37.85
C ALA A 28 -15.82 -22.46 -37.22
N ALA A 29 -17.09 -22.81 -37.38
CA ALA A 29 -18.30 -22.09 -37.00
C ALA A 29 -18.52 -22.03 -35.46
N PRO A 30 -19.53 -21.28 -34.97
CA PRO A 30 -19.64 -20.87 -33.58
C PRO A 30 -20.24 -21.98 -32.71
N SER A 31 -19.65 -22.23 -31.54
CA SER A 31 -20.24 -23.15 -30.56
C SER A 31 -21.09 -22.37 -29.55
N THR A 32 -22.39 -22.29 -29.84
CA THR A 32 -23.43 -22.15 -28.83
C THR A 32 -23.59 -23.48 -28.10
N ALA A 33 -23.33 -23.50 -26.80
CA ALA A 33 -23.80 -24.58 -25.92
C ALA A 33 -24.50 -23.94 -24.70
N ALA A 34 -25.82 -24.02 -24.72
CA ALA A 34 -26.69 -23.81 -23.59
C ALA A 34 -26.55 -24.98 -22.57
N PRO A 35 -27.01 -24.82 -21.31
CA PRO A 35 -26.63 -25.68 -20.20
C PRO A 35 -27.43 -26.98 -20.18
N SER A 36 -26.88 -28.01 -19.54
CA SER A 36 -27.62 -29.23 -19.18
C SER A 36 -27.26 -29.73 -17.79
N PRO A 37 -28.18 -30.48 -17.15
CA PRO A 37 -28.55 -30.26 -15.75
C PRO A 37 -28.20 -31.43 -14.82
N ALA A 38 -28.25 -31.15 -13.51
CA ALA A 38 -28.54 -32.08 -12.41
C ALA A 38 -27.54 -33.27 -12.22
N THR A 39 -27.21 -33.81 -11.05
CA THR A 39 -27.71 -33.73 -9.68
C THR A 39 -26.68 -34.51 -8.86
N GLY A 40 -26.23 -33.97 -7.74
CA GLY A 40 -25.29 -34.66 -6.86
C GLY A 40 -25.03 -33.85 -5.61
N ARG A 41 -26.09 -33.56 -4.86
CA ARG A 41 -25.98 -32.92 -3.54
C ARG A 41 -25.38 -33.95 -2.59
N ALA A 42 -24.06 -33.92 -2.41
CA ALA A 42 -23.43 -34.62 -1.30
C ALA A 42 -23.93 -33.96 0.01
N VAL A 43 -24.75 -34.69 0.75
CA VAL A 43 -25.15 -34.36 2.12
C VAL A 43 -23.91 -34.55 2.99
N PRO A 44 -23.42 -33.53 3.73
CA PRO A 44 -22.41 -33.77 4.74
C PRO A 44 -23.07 -34.51 5.92
N SER A 45 -22.53 -35.68 6.26
CA SER A 45 -22.86 -36.41 7.48
C SER A 45 -22.67 -35.51 8.70
N PRO A 46 -23.61 -35.47 9.66
CA PRO A 46 -23.40 -34.75 10.91
C PRO A 46 -22.48 -35.60 11.79
N GLY A 47 -21.18 -35.26 11.83
CA GLY A 47 -20.27 -36.01 12.69
C GLY A 47 -18.78 -35.71 12.62
N GLU A 48 -18.30 -34.82 11.74
CA GLU A 48 -16.85 -34.55 11.66
C GLU A 48 -16.51 -33.22 12.33
N THR A 49 -16.07 -33.32 13.58
CA THR A 49 -15.47 -32.21 14.34
C THR A 49 -14.25 -31.70 13.57
N PRO A 50 -14.10 -30.39 13.32
CA PRO A 50 -12.87 -29.85 12.76
C PRO A 50 -11.72 -30.17 13.71
N GLY A 51 -10.78 -31.02 13.28
CA GLY A 51 -9.56 -31.27 14.02
C GLY A 51 -8.81 -29.96 14.26
N PRO A 52 -8.11 -29.80 15.40
CA PRO A 52 -7.41 -28.57 15.71
C PRO A 52 -6.44 -28.26 14.57
N GLY A 53 -6.62 -27.09 13.95
CA GLY A 53 -5.71 -26.57 12.94
C GLY A 53 -4.29 -26.65 13.47
N ARG A 54 -3.41 -27.25 12.66
CA ARG A 54 -1.98 -27.40 12.99
C ARG A 54 -1.45 -26.02 13.44
N PRO A 55 -0.86 -25.89 14.64
CA PRO A 55 -0.37 -24.60 15.11
C PRO A 55 0.63 -24.04 14.09
N SER A 56 0.45 -22.77 13.72
CA SER A 56 1.44 -22.01 12.99
C SER A 56 2.77 -22.08 13.73
N ALA A 57 3.86 -22.36 13.01
CA ALA A 57 5.18 -22.49 13.60
C ALA A 57 5.52 -21.25 14.45
N PRO A 58 6.18 -21.43 15.61
CA PRO A 58 6.67 -20.30 16.39
C PRO A 58 7.61 -19.46 15.51
N PRO A 59 7.55 -18.12 15.57
CA PRO A 59 8.50 -17.28 14.85
C PRO A 59 9.91 -17.62 15.35
N ALA A 60 10.78 -18.01 14.42
CA ALA A 60 12.19 -18.24 14.71
C ALA A 60 12.81 -16.94 15.26
N ASP A 61 13.71 -17.06 16.23
CA ASP A 61 14.53 -15.95 16.72
C ASP A 61 15.07 -15.14 15.53
N GLY A 62 14.57 -13.92 15.36
CA GLY A 62 14.80 -13.14 14.15
C GLY A 62 13.61 -12.35 13.59
N GLU A 63 12.42 -12.35 14.21
CA GLU A 63 11.46 -11.25 14.01
C GLU A 63 11.89 -10.04 14.87
N GLN A 64 13.00 -9.40 14.47
CA GLN A 64 13.52 -8.11 14.96
C GLN A 64 13.64 -7.99 16.49
N GLY A 65 14.76 -8.46 17.04
CA GLY A 65 15.02 -8.50 18.47
C GLY A 65 15.30 -7.13 19.14
N GLY A 66 14.74 -6.97 20.34
CA GLY A 66 15.44 -6.41 21.51
C GLY A 66 15.82 -4.93 21.52
N ALA A 67 15.64 -4.19 20.44
CA ALA A 67 15.88 -2.75 20.41
C ALA A 67 14.58 -2.00 20.69
N ALA A 68 14.44 -1.46 21.90
CA ALA A 68 13.39 -0.49 22.23
C ALA A 68 13.47 0.81 21.40
N ASP A 69 14.53 0.99 20.59
CA ASP A 69 14.81 2.18 19.80
C ASP A 69 14.91 1.83 18.31
N TRP A 70 13.93 2.28 17.54
CA TRP A 70 13.83 2.09 16.09
C TRP A 70 15.06 2.63 15.34
N ARG A 71 15.77 3.62 15.89
CA ARG A 71 16.94 4.25 15.24
C ARG A 71 18.13 3.29 15.10
N ARG A 72 18.15 2.22 15.89
CA ARG A 72 19.16 1.15 15.78
C ARG A 72 18.87 0.16 14.66
N VAL A 73 17.63 0.13 14.19
CA VAL A 73 17.14 -0.80 13.15
C VAL A 73 17.04 -0.10 11.80
N ALA A 74 16.49 1.11 11.78
CA ALA A 74 16.25 1.84 10.55
C ALA A 74 17.56 2.26 9.86
N SER A 75 17.58 2.13 8.54
CA SER A 75 18.65 2.65 7.69
C SER A 75 18.74 4.18 7.81
N ALA A 76 19.94 4.73 7.56
CA ALA A 76 20.13 6.18 7.55
C ALA A 76 19.22 6.88 6.50
N ALA A 77 18.97 6.23 5.37
CA ALA A 77 18.10 6.74 4.32
C ALA A 77 16.64 6.84 4.79
N ASP A 78 16.15 5.83 5.50
CA ASP A 78 14.76 5.82 5.98
C ASP A 78 14.56 6.71 7.21
N ALA A 79 15.55 6.77 8.11
CA ALA A 79 15.56 7.76 9.19
C ALA A 79 15.54 9.20 8.64
N SER A 80 16.29 9.45 7.56
CA SER A 80 16.28 10.74 6.85
C SER A 80 14.92 11.02 6.20
N ALA A 81 14.28 10.02 5.60
CA ALA A 81 12.94 10.16 5.04
C ALA A 81 11.90 10.50 6.12
N LEU A 82 11.96 9.84 7.29
CA LEU A 82 11.12 10.14 8.44
C LEU A 82 11.34 11.56 8.96
N GLY A 83 12.59 12.03 8.98
CA GLY A 83 12.94 13.42 9.32
C GLY A 83 12.39 14.47 8.35
N ARG A 84 11.94 14.07 7.16
CA ARG A 84 11.28 14.94 6.16
C ARG A 84 9.77 14.71 6.09
N LEU A 85 9.15 14.15 7.14
CA LEU A 85 7.71 13.90 7.18
C LEU A 85 6.87 15.17 6.93
N ASP A 86 7.23 16.30 7.55
CA ASP A 86 6.51 17.57 7.34
C ASP A 86 6.58 18.03 5.88
N GLN A 87 7.69 17.77 5.21
CA GLN A 87 7.83 18.07 3.79
C GLN A 87 6.92 17.18 2.95
N ALA A 88 6.83 15.88 3.28
CA ALA A 88 5.94 14.95 2.60
C ALA A 88 4.47 15.34 2.76
N TRP A 89 4.06 15.76 3.97
CA TRP A 89 2.72 16.31 4.23
C TRP A 89 2.42 17.52 3.36
N ARG A 90 3.29 18.55 3.39
CA ARG A 90 3.08 19.78 2.62
C ARG A 90 3.03 19.51 1.12
N LEU A 91 4.02 18.80 0.58
CA LEU A 91 4.13 18.58 -0.87
C LEU A 91 3.09 17.60 -1.40
N GLY A 92 2.78 16.54 -0.64
CA GLY A 92 1.73 15.59 -1.03
C GLY A 92 0.35 16.22 -1.05
N ARG A 93 0.01 17.01 -0.03
CA ARG A 93 -1.26 17.74 0.04
C ARG A 93 -1.37 18.80 -1.05
N ALA A 94 -0.35 19.64 -1.21
CA ALA A 94 -0.35 20.69 -2.24
C ALA A 94 -0.54 20.10 -3.64
N GLU A 95 0.18 19.01 -3.98
CA GLU A 95 0.01 18.38 -5.29
C GLU A 95 -1.38 17.75 -5.48
N ALA A 96 -1.97 17.16 -4.43
CA ALA A 96 -3.34 16.64 -4.49
C ALA A 96 -4.35 17.78 -4.76
N GLU A 97 -4.20 18.91 -4.06
CA GLU A 97 -5.04 20.09 -4.20
C GLU A 97 -4.88 20.73 -5.59
N ASP A 98 -3.64 20.91 -6.08
CA ASP A 98 -3.33 21.44 -7.42
C ASP A 98 -3.92 20.57 -8.55
N LYS A 99 -4.02 19.26 -8.32
CA LYS A 99 -4.65 18.30 -9.24
C LYS A 99 -6.17 18.18 -9.07
N GLY A 100 -6.79 19.05 -8.28
CA GLY A 100 -8.25 19.18 -8.16
C GLY A 100 -8.90 18.26 -7.12
N PHE A 101 -8.13 17.68 -6.19
CA PHE A 101 -8.63 16.76 -5.16
C PHE A 101 -8.84 17.41 -3.78
N ALA A 102 -8.91 18.74 -3.70
CA ALA A 102 -9.00 19.45 -2.43
C ALA A 102 -10.20 18.98 -1.57
N ALA A 103 -11.39 18.87 -2.17
CA ALA A 103 -12.60 18.42 -1.47
C ALA A 103 -12.48 16.98 -0.92
N GLN A 104 -11.87 16.08 -1.68
CA GLN A 104 -11.63 14.69 -1.26
C GLN A 104 -10.64 14.64 -0.09
N VAL A 105 -9.56 15.41 -0.17
CA VAL A 105 -8.57 15.51 0.92
C VAL A 105 -9.21 16.09 2.18
N GLU A 106 -9.97 17.18 2.07
CA GLU A 106 -10.67 17.79 3.20
C GLU A 106 -11.66 16.83 3.88
N ALA A 107 -12.38 16.02 3.10
CA ALA A 107 -13.35 15.05 3.61
C ALA A 107 -12.72 13.95 4.49
N LEU A 108 -11.40 13.73 4.42
CA LEU A 108 -10.69 12.77 5.27
C LEU A 108 -10.53 13.25 6.72
N GLY A 109 -10.72 14.55 6.98
CA GLY A 109 -10.73 15.15 8.31
C GLY A 109 -9.43 14.86 9.08
N PRO A 110 -9.51 14.37 10.34
CA PRO A 110 -8.32 14.12 11.17
C PRO A 110 -7.27 13.18 10.55
N LEU A 111 -7.65 12.35 9.56
CA LEU A 111 -6.69 11.45 8.93
C LEU A 111 -5.57 12.20 8.20
N VAL A 112 -5.87 13.37 7.65
CA VAL A 112 -4.93 14.20 6.88
C VAL A 112 -4.51 15.48 7.61
N ASP A 113 -4.81 15.59 8.90
CA ASP A 113 -4.29 16.64 9.77
C ASP A 113 -2.96 16.18 10.37
N PRO A 114 -1.81 16.81 10.04
CA PRO A 114 -0.50 16.44 10.59
C PRO A 114 -0.44 16.45 12.13
N ASN A 115 -1.36 17.16 12.81
CA ASN A 115 -1.39 17.30 14.26
C ASN A 115 -2.43 16.42 14.96
N ALA A 116 -3.08 15.50 14.26
CA ALA A 116 -4.16 14.66 14.82
C ALA A 116 -3.70 13.61 15.86
N GLY A 117 -2.39 13.43 16.05
CA GLY A 117 -1.84 12.48 17.03
C GLY A 117 -2.25 12.82 18.47
N GLN A 118 -2.88 11.86 19.14
CA GLN A 118 -3.34 11.98 20.53
C GLN A 118 -2.32 11.41 21.51
N THR A 119 -2.34 11.91 22.75
CA THR A 119 -1.60 11.37 23.88
C THR A 119 -2.34 10.19 24.54
N GLY A 120 -1.69 9.53 25.50
CA GLY A 120 -2.27 8.47 26.32
C GLY A 120 -1.93 7.06 25.80
N ARG A 121 -2.92 6.17 25.70
CA ARG A 121 -2.70 4.80 25.19
C ARG A 121 -2.50 4.82 23.68
N LEU A 122 -1.24 4.87 23.24
CA LEU A 122 -0.86 4.91 21.82
C LEU A 122 -1.01 3.55 21.15
N GLN A 123 -0.60 2.49 21.87
CA GLN A 123 -0.56 1.13 21.40
C GLN A 123 -1.97 0.63 21.02
N PRO A 124 -2.17 0.15 19.77
CA PRO A 124 -3.40 -0.52 19.40
C PRO A 124 -3.49 -1.86 20.13
N ALA A 125 -4.70 -2.28 20.51
CA ALA A 125 -4.90 -3.59 21.11
C ALA A 125 -4.66 -4.70 20.08
N PRO A 126 -4.07 -5.85 20.46
CA PRO A 126 -3.97 -6.99 19.55
C PRO A 126 -5.33 -7.45 19.00
N GLY A 127 -5.32 -7.96 17.77
CA GLY A 127 -6.49 -8.53 17.10
C GLY A 127 -6.71 -8.01 15.67
N PRO A 128 -7.87 -8.32 15.07
CA PRO A 128 -8.19 -7.92 13.71
C PRO A 128 -8.58 -6.45 13.61
N TYR A 129 -8.25 -5.85 12.46
CA TYR A 129 -8.57 -4.48 12.08
C TYR A 129 -9.03 -4.43 10.61
N ARG A 130 -9.82 -3.41 10.28
CA ARG A 130 -9.96 -2.95 8.89
C ARG A 130 -8.96 -1.85 8.66
N CYS A 131 -8.41 -1.79 7.45
CA CYS A 131 -7.50 -0.72 7.08
C CYS A 131 -7.69 -0.28 5.64
N ARG A 132 -7.41 0.98 5.32
CA ARG A 132 -7.43 1.50 3.95
C ARG A 132 -6.24 2.43 3.72
N THR A 133 -5.79 2.51 2.48
CA THR A 133 -4.62 3.32 2.11
C THR A 133 -5.08 4.58 1.37
N ILE A 134 -4.54 5.73 1.77
CA ILE A 134 -4.66 7.02 1.09
C ILE A 134 -3.26 7.39 0.61
N LYS A 135 -3.13 7.88 -0.62
CA LYS A 135 -1.86 8.40 -1.15
C LYS A 135 -2.02 9.84 -1.57
N LEU A 136 -1.11 10.70 -1.11
CA LEU A 136 -1.07 12.12 -1.43
C LEU A 136 0.21 12.45 -2.21
N GLY A 137 0.02 13.13 -3.34
CA GLY A 137 1.07 13.40 -4.31
C GLY A 137 1.63 12.15 -4.97
N THR A 138 2.46 12.36 -5.99
CA THR A 138 3.11 11.27 -6.71
C THR A 138 4.59 11.52 -6.93
N ASN A 139 5.36 10.43 -7.02
CA ASN A 139 6.75 10.48 -7.46
C ASN A 139 6.88 10.40 -8.99
N ASN A 140 5.78 10.10 -9.69
CA ASN A 140 5.71 10.02 -11.15
C ASN A 140 5.05 11.28 -11.70
N PRO A 141 5.69 12.08 -12.58
CA PRO A 141 5.13 13.35 -13.05
C PRO A 141 3.70 13.28 -13.62
N GLY A 142 3.34 12.17 -14.27
CA GLY A 142 1.99 11.93 -14.81
C GLY A 142 1.04 11.14 -13.91
N GLY A 143 1.46 10.80 -12.68
CA GLY A 143 0.65 10.01 -11.75
C GLY A 143 -0.50 10.81 -11.11
N PRO A 144 -1.50 10.13 -10.53
CA PRO A 144 -2.57 10.78 -9.79
C PRO A 144 -2.03 11.50 -8.55
N GLY A 145 -2.53 12.71 -8.27
CA GLY A 145 -2.17 13.47 -7.07
C GLY A 145 -2.86 12.97 -5.80
N TYR A 146 -3.89 12.15 -5.95
CA TYR A 146 -4.66 11.57 -4.87
C TYR A 146 -5.12 10.17 -5.26
N LEU A 147 -4.97 9.21 -4.34
CA LEU A 147 -5.61 7.91 -4.44
C LEU A 147 -6.20 7.52 -3.09
N GLU A 148 -7.41 6.99 -3.12
CA GLU A 148 -8.07 6.39 -1.96
C GLU A 148 -8.48 4.97 -2.31
N TYR A 149 -7.94 4.02 -1.56
CA TYR A 149 -8.24 2.61 -1.74
C TYR A 149 -9.38 2.14 -0.82
N PRO A 150 -10.10 1.08 -1.20
CA PRO A 150 -11.13 0.50 -0.35
C PRO A 150 -10.53 -0.15 0.92
N TRP A 151 -11.41 -0.64 1.78
CA TRP A 151 -11.05 -1.34 2.99
C TRP A 151 -10.48 -2.74 2.71
N PHE A 152 -9.34 -3.02 3.35
CA PHE A 152 -8.63 -4.28 3.44
C PHE A 152 -8.62 -4.80 4.88
N ARG A 153 -8.00 -5.96 5.07
CA ARG A 153 -7.80 -6.58 6.38
C ARG A 153 -6.40 -6.27 6.89
N CYS A 154 -6.34 -5.86 8.14
CA CYS A 154 -5.10 -5.71 8.90
C CYS A 154 -5.21 -6.48 10.22
N ALA A 155 -4.09 -6.72 10.86
CA ALA A 155 -4.01 -7.30 12.19
C ALA A 155 -2.89 -6.63 12.99
N ILE A 156 -3.10 -6.56 14.30
CA ILE A 156 -2.05 -6.25 15.28
C ILE A 156 -1.80 -7.53 16.07
N GLU A 157 -0.55 -7.96 16.12
CA GLU A 157 -0.11 -9.14 16.88
C GLU A 157 0.85 -8.70 17.99
N LEU A 158 0.80 -9.37 19.14
CA LEU A 158 1.74 -9.17 20.23
C LEU A 158 2.77 -10.31 20.17
N THR A 159 4.05 -9.98 20.04
CA THR A 159 5.12 -10.96 20.08
C THR A 159 5.28 -11.50 21.52
N PRO A 160 5.84 -12.70 21.71
CA PRO A 160 6.22 -13.17 23.04
C PRO A 160 7.16 -12.22 23.79
N GLY A 161 7.94 -11.39 23.07
CA GLY A 161 8.82 -10.36 23.62
C GLY A 161 8.11 -9.08 24.05
N GLY A 162 6.81 -8.92 23.76
CA GLY A 162 6.02 -7.75 24.13
C GLY A 162 5.94 -6.67 23.04
N ASP A 163 6.49 -6.92 21.85
CA ASP A 163 6.46 -5.98 20.73
C ASP A 163 5.15 -6.13 19.93
N LEU A 164 4.73 -5.05 19.27
CA LEU A 164 3.55 -5.09 18.40
C LEU A 164 3.95 -5.19 16.93
N VAL A 165 3.39 -6.17 16.23
CA VAL A 165 3.51 -6.33 14.78
C VAL A 165 2.24 -5.83 14.12
N LEU A 166 2.37 -4.92 13.17
CA LEU A 166 1.31 -4.55 12.24
C LEU A 166 1.47 -5.35 10.94
N THR A 167 0.40 -6.02 10.53
CA THR A 167 0.32 -6.71 9.23
C THR A 167 -0.92 -6.27 8.46
N LYS A 168 -0.76 -5.76 7.23
CA LYS A 168 -1.84 -5.66 6.23
C LYS A 168 -1.91 -6.97 5.45
N THR A 169 -2.97 -7.74 5.62
CA THR A 169 -3.03 -9.14 5.15
C THR A 169 -3.64 -9.29 3.76
N THR A 170 -4.38 -8.30 3.25
CA THR A 170 -5.01 -8.35 1.91
C THR A 170 -4.66 -7.14 1.03
N GLY A 171 -4.84 -7.30 -0.28
CA GLY A 171 -4.49 -6.30 -1.31
C GLY A 171 -3.18 -6.61 -2.01
N SER A 172 -2.90 -5.91 -3.11
CA SER A 172 -1.70 -6.12 -3.94
C SER A 172 -0.42 -5.51 -3.36
N GLN A 173 -0.56 -4.59 -2.42
CA GLN A 173 0.53 -4.00 -1.65
C GLN A 173 0.22 -4.22 -0.17
N ARG A 174 0.96 -5.14 0.44
CA ARG A 174 0.77 -5.55 1.83
C ARG A 174 2.03 -5.21 2.61
N THR A 175 1.90 -4.71 3.82
CA THR A 175 3.04 -4.34 4.65
C THR A 175 3.04 -5.13 5.94
N ARG A 176 4.23 -5.44 6.45
CA ARG A 176 4.43 -6.06 7.76
C ARG A 176 5.64 -5.44 8.46
N GLY A 177 5.49 -5.11 9.74
CA GLY A 177 6.57 -4.50 10.51
C GLY A 177 6.23 -4.30 11.99
N LEU A 178 7.25 -3.96 12.77
CA LEU A 178 7.14 -3.69 14.19
C LEU A 178 6.76 -2.22 14.47
N LEU A 179 6.05 -2.01 15.58
CA LEU A 179 5.73 -0.71 16.13
C LEU A 179 6.59 -0.41 17.37
N TYR A 180 7.53 0.51 17.21
CA TYR A 180 8.47 0.93 18.25
C TYR A 180 7.94 2.17 18.99
N PRO A 181 8.09 2.25 20.32
CA PRO A 181 7.91 3.51 21.04
C PRO A 181 8.83 4.61 20.50
N ASP A 182 8.36 5.87 20.42
CA ASP A 182 9.21 7.01 20.03
C ASP A 182 8.93 8.26 20.87
N THR A 183 7.66 8.66 21.02
CA THR A 183 7.26 9.80 21.88
C THR A 183 5.99 9.47 22.65
N ASP A 184 5.52 10.41 23.47
CA ASP A 184 4.24 10.35 24.19
C ASP A 184 3.00 10.52 23.28
N ARG A 185 3.19 10.78 21.98
CA ARG A 185 2.11 10.93 20.99
C ARG A 185 2.18 9.96 19.81
N ARG A 186 3.30 9.24 19.63
CA ARG A 186 3.48 8.38 18.46
C ARG A 186 4.39 7.18 18.70
N LEU A 187 4.17 6.16 17.88
CA LEU A 187 5.07 5.04 17.64
C LEU A 187 5.74 5.22 16.27
N VAL A 188 6.77 4.43 15.98
CA VAL A 188 7.41 4.33 14.66
C VAL A 188 7.25 2.92 14.14
N PHE A 189 6.74 2.80 12.92
CA PHE A 189 6.69 1.55 12.18
C PHE A 189 8.02 1.34 11.45
N VAL A 190 8.60 0.14 11.56
CA VAL A 190 9.71 -0.31 10.71
C VAL A 190 9.36 -1.68 10.15
N GLY A 191 9.29 -1.77 8.82
CA GLY A 191 8.81 -2.98 8.14
C GLY A 191 9.06 -2.94 6.65
N ALA A 192 8.52 -3.92 5.94
CA ALA A 192 8.68 -4.01 4.50
C ALA A 192 7.38 -4.42 3.80
N GLN A 193 7.31 -4.08 2.52
CA GLN A 193 6.14 -4.33 1.68
C GLN A 193 6.32 -5.60 0.83
N ALA A 194 5.31 -6.46 0.82
CA ALA A 194 5.12 -7.53 -0.15
C ALA A 194 4.27 -7.02 -1.33
N TRP A 195 4.58 -7.48 -2.54
CA TRP A 195 3.94 -7.02 -3.77
C TRP A 195 3.28 -8.13 -4.56
N GLY A 196 2.16 -7.79 -5.19
CA GLY A 196 1.36 -8.74 -5.94
C GLY A 196 0.52 -9.64 -5.02
N MET A 197 -0.38 -10.38 -5.64
CA MET A 197 -1.26 -11.31 -4.95
C MET A 197 -0.62 -12.68 -4.75
N ASP A 198 0.41 -13.01 -5.54
CA ASP A 198 1.03 -14.33 -5.57
C ASP A 198 2.16 -14.50 -4.53
N GLU A 199 2.71 -13.39 -4.03
CA GLU A 199 3.69 -13.42 -2.94
C GLU A 199 2.96 -13.84 -1.64
N THR A 200 3.36 -14.95 -1.01
CA THR A 200 2.69 -15.45 0.19
C THR A 200 3.39 -15.06 1.49
N THR A 201 4.63 -14.59 1.40
CA THR A 201 5.46 -14.16 2.53
C THR A 201 5.67 -12.65 2.52
N PHE A 202 6.30 -12.13 3.58
CA PHE A 202 6.76 -10.75 3.65
C PHE A 202 8.30 -10.75 3.67
N PRO A 203 8.96 -9.86 2.92
CA PRO A 203 10.40 -9.67 3.06
C PRO A 203 10.72 -9.13 4.46
N ARG A 204 11.92 -9.41 4.95
CA ARG A 204 12.41 -8.74 6.16
C ARG A 204 12.85 -7.31 5.81
N TYR A 205 12.68 -6.39 6.75
CA TYR A 205 13.28 -5.06 6.62
C TYR A 205 14.80 -5.19 6.40
N GLY A 206 15.33 -4.48 5.41
CA GLY A 206 16.74 -4.54 5.00
C GLY A 206 17.10 -5.68 4.05
N GLU A 207 16.21 -6.64 3.81
CA GLU A 207 16.43 -7.71 2.82
C GLU A 207 16.37 -7.16 1.39
N GLN A 208 15.40 -6.27 1.14
CA GLN A 208 15.17 -5.65 -0.16
C GLN A 208 14.86 -4.17 0.06
N THR A 209 15.88 -3.31 -0.04
CA THR A 209 15.81 -1.88 0.32
C THR A 209 14.74 -1.09 -0.41
N VAL A 210 14.33 -1.52 -1.61
CA VAL A 210 13.24 -0.89 -2.37
C VAL A 210 11.86 -1.15 -1.75
N ARG A 211 11.75 -2.17 -0.90
CA ARG A 211 10.52 -2.59 -0.20
C ARG A 211 10.45 -2.09 1.24
N ASP A 212 11.53 -1.54 1.75
CA ASP A 212 11.63 -1.02 3.11
C ASP A 212 10.70 0.17 3.32
N GLN A 213 10.05 0.19 4.49
CA GLN A 213 9.10 1.21 4.91
C GLN A 213 9.37 1.61 6.36
N VAL A 214 9.47 2.92 6.59
CA VAL A 214 9.49 3.52 7.93
C VAL A 214 8.45 4.62 7.98
N GLY A 215 7.66 4.68 9.05
CA GLY A 215 6.59 5.66 9.17
C GLY A 215 6.19 5.96 10.60
N VAL A 216 5.47 7.06 10.79
CA VAL A 216 4.90 7.45 12.09
C VAL A 216 3.55 6.77 12.27
N PHE A 217 3.35 6.09 13.41
CA PHE A 217 2.09 5.46 13.77
C PHE A 217 1.45 6.20 14.94
N GLU A 218 0.23 6.70 14.75
CA GLU A 218 -0.45 7.59 15.70
C GLU A 218 -1.86 7.10 15.99
N ARG A 219 -2.28 7.28 17.24
CA ARG A 219 -3.69 7.22 17.60
C ARG A 219 -4.34 8.56 17.25
N ILE A 220 -5.39 8.52 16.45
CA ILE A 220 -6.12 9.71 15.97
C ILE A 220 -7.60 9.70 16.37
N GLY A 221 -8.00 8.75 17.24
CA GLY A 221 -9.35 8.60 17.77
C GLY A 221 -9.47 7.43 18.74
N SER A 222 -10.69 7.17 19.24
CA SER A 222 -10.92 6.12 20.25
C SER A 222 -10.52 4.73 19.79
N ASN A 223 -10.88 4.36 18.55
CA ASN A 223 -10.54 3.10 17.90
C ASN A 223 -10.02 3.35 16.48
N ARG A 224 -9.24 4.43 16.31
CA ARG A 224 -8.75 4.89 15.02
C ARG A 224 -7.28 5.25 15.12
N TRP A 225 -6.49 4.64 14.26
CA TRP A 225 -5.05 4.89 14.14
C TRP A 225 -4.70 5.19 12.69
N ARG A 226 -3.52 5.77 12.49
CA ARG A 226 -2.91 5.89 11.18
C ARG A 226 -1.44 5.53 11.24
N LEU A 227 -0.96 4.92 10.18
CA LEU A 227 0.45 4.84 9.83
C LEU A 227 0.70 5.82 8.68
N VAL A 228 1.67 6.72 8.82
CA VAL A 228 2.06 7.71 7.83
C VAL A 228 3.48 7.42 7.38
N ILE A 229 3.64 7.01 6.12
CA ILE A 229 4.92 6.68 5.51
C ILE A 229 5.32 7.84 4.58
N PRO A 230 6.35 8.63 4.91
CA PRO A 230 6.85 9.67 4.04
C PRO A 230 7.79 9.10 2.97
N TRP A 231 7.69 9.65 1.77
CA TRP A 231 8.57 9.31 0.64
C TRP A 231 8.68 7.79 0.38
N PRO A 232 7.56 7.04 0.29
CA PRO A 232 7.62 5.64 -0.09
C PRO A 232 8.33 5.49 -1.44
N LYS A 233 9.10 4.41 -1.60
CA LYS A 233 10.09 4.30 -2.68
C LYS A 233 9.51 4.26 -4.10
N VAL A 234 8.20 4.01 -4.27
CA VAL A 234 7.62 3.69 -5.59
C VAL A 234 6.61 4.71 -6.12
N ASP A 235 5.60 5.12 -5.35
CA ASP A 235 4.37 5.69 -5.98
C ASP A 235 4.03 7.12 -5.57
N SER A 236 4.19 7.46 -4.29
CA SER A 236 3.60 8.64 -3.67
C SER A 236 4.60 9.44 -2.86
N LYS A 237 4.26 10.70 -2.57
CA LYS A 237 5.06 11.52 -1.64
C LYS A 237 4.73 11.17 -0.20
N LEU A 238 3.48 10.83 0.06
CA LEU A 238 2.97 10.42 1.37
C LEU A 238 1.96 9.30 1.20
N GLU A 239 2.15 8.21 1.93
CA GLU A 239 1.17 7.14 2.08
C GLU A 239 0.62 7.14 3.52
N ILE A 240 -0.70 7.06 3.65
CA ILE A 240 -1.40 6.96 4.93
C ILE A 240 -2.19 5.66 4.94
N LEU A 241 -1.87 4.75 5.85
CA LEU A 241 -2.69 3.58 6.14
C LEU A 241 -3.55 3.90 7.36
N GLU A 242 -4.85 4.05 7.16
CA GLU A 242 -5.83 4.17 8.24
C GLU A 242 -6.15 2.79 8.82
N LEU A 243 -6.26 2.69 10.14
CA LEU A 243 -6.67 1.48 10.85
C LEU A 243 -7.87 1.78 11.76
N THR A 244 -8.90 0.96 11.65
CA THR A 244 -10.09 1.02 12.50
C THR A 244 -10.47 -0.37 12.99
N ARG A 245 -10.99 -0.44 14.21
CA ARG A 245 -11.53 -1.68 14.78
C ARG A 245 -13.03 -1.76 14.57
#